data_AF-A0A1R4KQW4-F1
#
_entry.id   AF-A0A1R4KQW4-F1
#
_cell.length_a   1.000
_cell.length_b   1.000
_cell.length_c   1.000
_cell.angle_alpha   90.00
_cell.angle_beta   90.00
_cell.angle_gamma   90.00
#
_symmetry.space_group_name_H-M   'P 1'
#
loop_
_entity.id
_entity.type
_entity.pdbx_description
1 polymer ?
#
loop_
_entity_poly.entity_id
_entity_poly.type
_entity_poly.pdbx_seq_one_letter_code
_entity_poly.pdbx_strand_id
1 'polypeptide(L)'
;MDEDGLLITDRAECYVSNFELLGADFITVRTSNAVIDTMACTIDVEVQFGTDLKNLYPQFSLASDAKLDPKIVGKVDFSDLQNPKVYTVISGNRKVRKPYTVVISIQNP
;
A
#
# COMPACT_ATOMS: atom_id res chain seq x y z
N MET A 1 14.42 -15.08 13.18
CA MET A 1 14.33 -13.93 12.27
C MET A 1 14.11 -14.47 10.87
N ASP A 2 13.47 -13.70 10.00
CA ASP A 2 13.30 -14.00 8.57
C ASP A 2 14.49 -13.48 7.72
N GLU A 3 14.35 -13.54 6.39
CA GLU A 3 15.32 -13.01 5.42
C GLU A 3 15.54 -11.49 5.52
N ASP A 4 14.60 -10.75 6.10
CA ASP A 4 14.68 -9.30 6.31
C ASP A 4 15.22 -8.91 7.70
N GLY A 5 15.57 -9.90 8.54
CA GLY A 5 16.02 -9.68 9.91
C GLY A 5 14.89 -9.37 10.91
N LEU A 6 13.63 -9.49 10.51
CA LEU A 6 12.44 -9.30 11.34
C LEU A 6 12.11 -10.55 12.15
N LEU A 7 11.58 -10.37 13.36
CA LEU A 7 11.13 -11.49 14.20
C LEU A 7 9.93 -12.17 13.55
N ILE A 8 9.93 -13.50 13.56
CA ILE A 8 8.78 -14.31 13.18
C ILE A 8 7.98 -14.54 14.45
N THR A 9 6.72 -14.13 14.46
CA THR A 9 5.81 -14.28 15.60
C THR A 9 4.77 -15.37 15.31
N ASP A 10 3.82 -15.59 16.22
CA ASP A 10 2.68 -16.50 16.02
C ASP A 10 1.47 -15.82 15.35
N ARG A 11 1.47 -14.49 15.22
CA ARG A 11 0.36 -13.70 14.67
C ARG A 11 0.03 -14.07 13.23
N ALA A 12 -1.23 -14.42 12.99
CA ALA A 12 -1.75 -14.76 11.68
C ALA A 12 -2.49 -13.59 11.00
N GLU A 13 -2.70 -12.48 11.72
CA GLU A 13 -3.34 -11.28 11.18
C GLU A 13 -2.57 -10.77 9.96
N CYS A 14 -3.31 -10.54 8.88
CA CYS A 14 -2.74 -10.21 7.58
C CYS A 14 -3.72 -9.28 6.87
N TYR A 15 -3.50 -7.98 7.04
CA TYR A 15 -4.29 -6.95 6.39
C TYR A 15 -3.55 -5.60 6.38
N VAL A 16 -4.00 -4.71 5.51
CA VAL A 16 -3.66 -3.28 5.52
C VAL A 16 -4.71 -2.56 6.37
N SER A 17 -4.28 -1.78 7.36
CA SER A 17 -5.15 -1.01 8.25
C SER A 17 -5.34 0.44 7.81
N ASN A 18 -4.35 1.00 7.11
CA ASN A 18 -4.40 2.33 6.52
C ASN A 18 -3.45 2.41 5.32
N PHE A 19 -3.77 3.29 4.38
CA PHE A 19 -2.94 3.59 3.24
C PHE A 19 -2.86 5.10 3.03
N GLU A 20 -1.64 5.65 3.04
CA GLU A 20 -1.34 7.03 2.74
C GLU A 20 -0.52 7.11 1.45
N LEU A 21 -0.69 8.21 0.72
CA LEU A 21 0.00 8.45 -0.53
C LEU A 21 0.47 9.90 -0.54
N LEU A 22 1.79 10.10 -0.51
CA LEU A 22 2.39 11.41 -0.46
C LEU A 22 3.03 11.79 -1.80
N GLY A 23 3.00 13.08 -2.12
CA GLY A 23 3.73 13.68 -3.23
C GLY A 23 5.23 13.83 -2.93
N ALA A 24 5.96 14.40 -3.88
CA ALA A 24 7.39 14.63 -3.75
C ALA A 24 7.77 15.62 -2.62
N ASP A 25 6.80 16.43 -2.18
CA ASP A 25 6.88 17.38 -1.07
C ASP A 25 6.48 16.76 0.29
N PHE A 26 6.18 15.46 0.32
CA PHE A 26 5.70 14.71 1.48
C PHE A 26 4.34 15.17 2.01
N ILE A 27 3.55 15.87 1.19
CA ILE A 27 2.16 16.21 1.49
C ILE A 27 1.23 15.16 0.87
N THR A 28 0.10 14.88 1.54
CA THR A 28 -0.89 13.95 1.01
C THR A 28 -1.42 14.42 -0.33
N VAL A 29 -1.48 13.51 -1.29
CA VAL A 29 -2.11 13.76 -2.59
C VAL A 29 -3.53 13.21 -2.65
N ARG A 30 -3.97 12.52 -1.59
CA ARG A 30 -5.31 11.92 -1.52
C ARG A 30 -6.36 13.02 -1.36
N THR A 31 -7.51 12.86 -2.01
CA THR A 31 -8.68 13.74 -1.80
C THR A 31 -9.51 13.32 -0.59
N SER A 32 -9.42 12.04 -0.21
CA SER A 32 -10.15 11.42 0.88
C SER A 32 -9.38 10.21 1.44
N ASN A 33 -9.87 9.64 2.54
CA ASN A 33 -9.29 8.41 3.06
C ASN A 33 -9.42 7.28 2.02
N ALA A 34 -8.35 6.52 1.82
CA ALA A 34 -8.38 5.33 0.99
C ALA A 34 -9.40 4.31 1.52
N VAL A 35 -10.16 3.70 0.62
CA VAL A 35 -11.09 2.62 0.93
C VAL A 35 -10.32 1.30 0.83
N ILE A 36 -10.26 0.55 1.93
CA ILE A 36 -9.50 -0.70 2.00
C ILE A 36 -10.47 -1.84 2.20
N ASP A 37 -10.56 -2.74 1.21
CA ASP A 37 -11.29 -3.99 1.32
C ASP A 37 -10.32 -5.13 1.67
N THR A 38 -10.41 -5.63 2.90
CA THR A 38 -9.53 -6.70 3.40
C THR A 38 -9.95 -8.11 3.00
N MET A 39 -11.15 -8.26 2.43
CA MET A 39 -11.66 -9.50 1.84
C MET A 39 -11.30 -9.58 0.36
N ALA A 40 -11.61 -8.54 -0.41
CA ALA A 40 -11.25 -8.43 -1.83
C ALA A 40 -9.75 -8.13 -2.05
N CYS A 41 -9.06 -7.67 -1.01
CA CYS A 41 -7.67 -7.24 -1.05
C CYS A 41 -7.45 -6.11 -2.08
N THR A 42 -8.27 -5.06 -1.99
CA THR A 42 -8.14 -3.84 -2.78
C THR A 42 -7.89 -2.63 -1.89
N ILE A 43 -7.21 -1.65 -2.46
CA ILE A 43 -7.01 -0.33 -1.86
C ILE A 43 -7.38 0.68 -2.94
N ASP A 44 -8.54 1.30 -2.79
CA ASP A 44 -9.06 2.29 -3.70
C ASP A 44 -8.75 3.69 -3.15
N VAL A 45 -8.01 4.47 -3.93
CA VAL A 45 -7.56 5.81 -3.52
C VAL A 45 -7.82 6.81 -4.66
N GLU A 46 -8.48 7.91 -4.32
CA GLU A 46 -8.63 9.05 -5.21
C GLU A 46 -7.56 10.10 -4.87
N VAL A 47 -6.89 10.63 -5.90
CA VAL A 47 -5.85 11.65 -5.77
C VAL A 47 -6.27 12.96 -6.43
N GLN A 48 -5.70 14.06 -5.95
CA GLN A 48 -5.94 15.40 -6.46
C GLN A 48 -5.62 15.50 -7.96
N PHE A 49 -6.43 16.26 -8.70
CA PHE A 49 -6.14 16.58 -10.09
C PHE A 49 -4.77 17.25 -10.23
N GLY A 50 -3.98 16.82 -11.22
CA GLY A 50 -2.62 17.34 -11.45
C GLY A 50 -1.51 16.70 -10.62
N THR A 51 -1.83 15.70 -9.78
CA THR A 51 -0.82 14.91 -9.05
C THR A 51 0.21 14.29 -10.01
N ASP A 52 1.50 14.44 -9.72
CA ASP A 52 2.57 13.72 -10.42
C ASP A 52 2.62 12.24 -9.99
N LEU A 53 1.93 11.39 -10.74
CA LEU A 53 1.80 9.96 -10.44
C LEU A 53 3.13 9.19 -10.53
N LYS A 54 4.18 9.75 -11.13
CA LYS A 54 5.46 9.05 -11.30
C LYS A 54 6.34 9.12 -10.05
N ASN A 55 6.05 10.03 -9.14
CA ASN A 55 6.92 10.42 -8.03
C ASN A 55 6.20 10.40 -6.67
N LEU A 56 5.56 9.27 -6.35
CA LEU A 56 4.75 9.13 -5.13
C LEU A 56 5.43 8.29 -4.06
N TYR A 57 5.14 8.58 -2.79
CA TYR A 57 5.57 7.78 -1.64
C TYR A 57 4.36 7.08 -1.03
N PRO A 58 4.09 5.81 -1.41
CA PRO A 58 3.04 5.03 -0.77
C PRO A 58 3.47 4.60 0.64
N GLN A 59 2.54 4.66 1.59
CA GLN A 59 2.76 4.27 2.97
C GLN A 59 1.64 3.35 3.43
N PHE A 60 2.01 2.14 3.84
CA PHE A 60 1.09 1.13 4.34
C PHE A 60 1.21 1.04 5.86
N SER A 61 0.09 1.13 6.56
CA SER A 61 -0.02 0.60 7.92
C SER A 61 -0.54 -0.82 7.84
N LEU A 62 0.18 -1.76 8.43
CA LEU A 62 -0.13 -3.20 8.37
C LEU A 62 -0.63 -3.70 9.72
N ALA A 63 -1.23 -4.89 9.72
CA ALA A 63 -1.42 -5.68 10.93
C ALA A 63 -0.08 -5.83 11.70
N SER A 64 -0.16 -5.95 13.02
CA SER A 64 1.03 -6.08 13.87
C SER A 64 1.94 -7.23 13.44
N ASP A 65 3.24 -6.98 13.43
CA ASP A 65 4.31 -7.91 13.01
C ASP A 65 4.26 -8.36 11.53
N ALA A 66 3.28 -7.90 10.74
CA ALA A 66 3.24 -8.16 9.32
C ALA A 66 4.30 -7.33 8.56
N LYS A 67 4.66 -7.81 7.36
CA LYS A 67 5.56 -7.11 6.45
C LYS A 67 4.96 -6.98 5.05
N LEU A 68 5.52 -6.06 4.26
CA LEU A 68 5.15 -5.82 2.87
C LEU A 68 6.20 -6.40 1.91
N ASP A 69 5.75 -6.98 0.82
CA ASP A 69 6.58 -7.46 -0.30
C ASP A 69 5.96 -7.04 -1.64
N PRO A 70 6.65 -6.28 -2.52
CA PRO A 70 7.99 -5.74 -2.31
C PRO A 70 8.01 -4.66 -1.23
N LYS A 71 9.18 -4.47 -0.62
CA LYS A 71 9.44 -3.30 0.22
C LYS A 71 9.41 -2.02 -0.61
N ILE A 72 8.93 -0.95 -0.01
CA ILE A 72 8.98 0.39 -0.59
C ILE A 72 10.27 1.06 -0.12
N VAL A 73 11.21 1.28 -1.04
CA VAL A 73 12.54 1.86 -0.73
C VAL A 73 12.68 3.32 -1.20
N GLY A 74 11.62 3.90 -1.76
CA GLY A 74 11.64 5.27 -2.30
C GLY A 74 10.35 5.61 -3.04
N LYS A 75 10.48 6.50 -4.03
CA LYS A 75 9.37 6.89 -4.91
C LYS A 75 8.90 5.72 -5.77
N VAL A 76 7.62 5.73 -6.08
CA VAL A 76 6.93 4.70 -6.85
C VAL A 76 6.10 5.37 -7.94
N ASP A 77 6.18 4.81 -9.15
CA ASP A 77 5.43 5.29 -10.32
C ASP A 77 4.07 4.56 -10.43
N PHE A 78 2.97 5.29 -10.18
CA PHE A 78 1.59 4.84 -10.33
C PHE A 78 0.91 5.40 -11.60
N SER A 79 1.67 5.89 -12.58
CA SER A 79 1.10 6.51 -13.79
C SER A 79 0.41 5.52 -14.74
N ASP A 80 0.70 4.22 -14.64
CA ASP A 80 -0.03 3.18 -15.36
C ASP A 80 -1.28 2.74 -14.58
N LEU A 81 -2.38 3.45 -14.80
CA LEU A 81 -3.67 3.18 -14.15
C LEU A 81 -4.35 1.90 -14.66
N GLN A 82 -3.94 1.36 -15.82
CA GLN A 82 -4.52 0.14 -16.38
C GLN A 82 -3.85 -1.12 -15.83
N ASN A 83 -2.65 -1.00 -15.27
CA ASN A 83 -1.93 -2.08 -14.61
C ASN A 83 -1.61 -1.70 -13.14
N PRO A 84 -2.62 -1.74 -12.25
CA PRO A 84 -2.46 -1.42 -10.83
C PRO A 84 -1.31 -2.17 -10.17
N LYS A 85 -0.62 -1.50 -9.24
CA LYS A 85 0.45 -2.15 -8.47
C LYS A 85 -0.14 -3.10 -7.42
N VAL A 86 0.55 -4.21 -7.23
CA VAL A 86 0.21 -5.21 -6.22
C VAL A 86 1.31 -5.29 -5.17
N TYR A 87 0.90 -5.25 -3.90
CA TYR A 87 1.78 -5.45 -2.75
C TYR A 87 1.24 -6.58 -1.88
N THR A 88 2.10 -7.53 -1.55
CA THR A 88 1.74 -8.66 -0.70
C THR A 88 1.99 -8.32 0.76
N VAL A 89 0.93 -8.33 1.57
CA VAL A 89 1.06 -8.34 3.03
C VAL A 89 1.33 -9.77 3.47
N ILE A 90 2.34 -9.95 4.31
CA ILE A 90 2.75 -11.25 4.85
C ILE A 90 2.58 -11.16 6.37
N SER A 91 1.75 -12.02 6.96
CA SER A 91 1.48 -12.05 8.42
C SER A 91 2.75 -12.24 9.26
N GLY A 92 2.73 -11.90 10.55
CA GLY A 92 3.88 -12.09 11.45
C GLY A 92 4.43 -13.53 11.48
N ASN A 93 3.55 -14.53 11.38
CA ASN A 93 3.92 -15.94 11.31
C ASN A 93 4.36 -16.45 9.94
N ARG A 94 4.33 -15.61 8.90
CA ARG A 94 4.76 -15.89 7.52
C ARG A 94 3.98 -16.98 6.77
N LYS A 95 2.85 -17.42 7.33
CA LYS A 95 2.00 -18.45 6.74
C LYS A 95 0.83 -17.89 5.95
N VAL A 96 0.41 -16.65 6.24
CA VAL A 96 -0.68 -15.97 5.52
C VAL A 96 -0.08 -14.88 4.64
N ARG A 97 -0.52 -14.86 3.37
CA ARG A 97 -0.09 -13.90 2.36
C ARG A 97 -1.32 -13.36 1.66
N LYS A 98 -1.48 -12.04 1.63
CA LYS A 98 -2.58 -11.37 0.95
C LYS A 98 -2.05 -10.35 -0.05
N PRO A 99 -2.19 -10.58 -1.37
CA PRO A 99 -1.85 -9.60 -2.38
C PRO A 99 -2.91 -8.50 -2.41
N TYR A 100 -2.53 -7.27 -2.08
CA TYR A 100 -3.38 -6.08 -2.18
C TYR A 100 -3.13 -5.34 -3.47
N THR A 101 -4.20 -5.06 -4.22
CA THR A 101 -4.16 -4.27 -5.46
C THR A 101 -4.45 -2.80 -5.13
N VAL A 102 -3.53 -1.90 -5.47
CA VAL A 102 -3.68 -0.45 -5.27
C VAL A 102 -4.26 0.19 -6.52
N VAL A 103 -5.53 0.59 -6.46
CA VAL A 103 -6.27 1.22 -7.55
C VAL A 103 -6.29 2.72 -7.32
N ILE A 104 -5.74 3.46 -8.30
CA ILE A 104 -5.65 4.92 -8.27
C ILE A 104 -6.73 5.48 -9.19
N SER A 105 -7.51 6.43 -8.68
CA SER A 105 -8.40 7.28 -9.46
C SER A 105 -7.99 8.74 -9.31
N ILE A 106 -8.29 9.56 -10.31
CA ILE A 106 -7.97 10.99 -10.30
C ILE A 106 -9.27 11.75 -10.11
N GLN A 107 -9.27 12.72 -9.20
CA GLN A 107 -10.38 13.63 -8.99
C GLN A 107 -10.78 14.28 -10.31
N ASN A 108 -12.09 14.30 -10.60
CA ASN A 108 -12.60 15.04 -11.73
C ASN A 108 -12.42 16.56 -11.50
N PRO A 109 -12.00 17.34 -12.53
CA PRO A 109 -11.88 18.79 -12.44
C PRO A 109 -13.19 19.53 -12.16
#